data_AF-A0A1V3QZS3-F1
#
_entry.id   AF-A0A1V3QZS3-F1
#
_cell.length_a   1.000
_cell.length_b   1.000
_cell.length_c   1.000
_cell.angle_alpha   90.00
_cell.angle_beta   90.00
_cell.angle_gamma   90.00
#
_symmetry.space_group_name_H-M   'P 1'
#
loop_
_entity.id
_entity.type
_entity.pdbx_description
1 polymer ?
#
loop_
_entity_poly.entity_id
_entity_poly.type
_entity_poly.pdbx_seq_one_letter_code
_entity_poly.pdbx_strand_id
1 'polypeptide(L)'
;MEKLYHLLAKNKGLGASTLLILVWTYTGMDKLVRFEDSRKAFHNQTFPSELAELLSYTIPGVELLIALLLLFSVTRWWGYLGSVLLLTVFITYVGLIWVGAFPRVPCNCAGILESLGWAEHFWMNLICIGIGVLGLRLENSKIEKLEN
;
A
#
# COMPACT_ATOMS: atom_id res chain seq x y z
N MET A 1 -0.26 -25.91 -12.34
CA MET A 1 -1.52 -25.22 -11.96
C MET A 1 -2.08 -25.77 -10.64
N GLU A 2 -2.45 -27.05 -10.53
CA GLU A 2 -2.97 -27.63 -9.27
C GLU A 2 -2.02 -27.54 -8.06
N LYS A 3 -0.73 -27.86 -8.21
CA LYS A 3 0.24 -27.74 -7.10
C LYS A 3 0.39 -26.30 -6.60
N LEU A 4 0.32 -25.33 -7.51
CA LEU A 4 0.36 -23.90 -7.18
C LEU A 4 -0.90 -23.49 -6.42
N TYR A 5 -2.07 -23.95 -6.86
CA TYR A 5 -3.35 -23.74 -6.17
C TYR A 5 -3.37 -24.38 -4.78
N HIS A 6 -2.86 -25.60 -4.63
CA HIS A 6 -2.77 -26.29 -3.33
C HIS A 6 -1.78 -25.62 -2.36
N LEU A 7 -0.67 -25.07 -2.86
CA LEU A 7 0.29 -24.27 -2.08
C LEU A 7 -0.30 -22.93 -1.63
N LEU A 8 -1.15 -22.31 -2.47
CA LEU A 8 -1.88 -21.09 -2.12
C LEU A 8 -2.99 -21.38 -1.08
N ALA A 9 -3.76 -22.45 -1.26
CA ALA A 9 -4.90 -22.81 -0.40
C ALA A 9 -4.51 -23.29 1.01
N LYS A 10 -3.31 -23.85 1.20
CA LYS A 10 -2.83 -24.32 2.52
C LYS A 10 -2.32 -23.18 3.42
N ASN A 11 -2.21 -21.96 2.89
CA ASN A 11 -1.53 -20.86 3.55
C ASN A 11 -2.53 -19.88 4.18
N LYS A 12 -2.85 -20.08 5.46
CA LYS A 12 -3.80 -19.22 6.22
C LYS A 12 -3.46 -17.71 6.17
N GLY A 13 -2.20 -17.35 5.90
CA GLY A 13 -1.78 -15.96 5.72
C GLY A 13 -2.07 -15.37 4.34
N LEU A 14 -2.49 -16.16 3.35
CA LEU A 14 -2.78 -15.68 1.99
C LEU A 14 -4.05 -14.82 1.96
N GLY A 15 -5.09 -15.20 2.73
CA GLY A 15 -6.37 -14.49 2.74
C GLY A 15 -6.25 -13.02 3.18
N ALA A 16 -5.43 -12.74 4.20
CA ALA A 16 -5.15 -11.37 4.64
C ALA A 16 -4.32 -10.58 3.61
N SER A 17 -3.40 -11.24 2.90
CA SER A 17 -2.57 -10.57 1.90
C SER A 17 -3.32 -10.22 0.63
N THR A 18 -4.38 -10.95 0.27
CA THR A 18 -5.10 -10.75 -1.00
C THR A 18 -5.59 -9.31 -1.16
N LEU A 19 -6.21 -8.74 -0.12
CA LEU A 19 -6.71 -7.36 -0.20
C LEU A 19 -5.57 -6.36 -0.39
N LEU A 20 -4.47 -6.51 0.35
CA LEU A 20 -3.30 -5.64 0.21
C LEU A 20 -2.64 -5.80 -1.17
N ILE A 21 -2.52 -7.03 -1.69
CA ILE A 21 -2.01 -7.28 -3.05
C ILE A 21 -2.85 -6.53 -4.08
N LEU A 22 -4.19 -6.60 -3.97
CA LEU A 22 -5.08 -5.90 -4.89
C LEU A 22 -4.92 -4.39 -4.80
N VAL A 23 -4.89 -3.83 -3.59
CA VAL A 23 -4.69 -2.39 -3.37
C VAL A 23 -3.36 -1.93 -3.96
N TRP A 24 -2.24 -2.55 -3.57
CA TRP A 24 -0.91 -2.15 -4.02
C TRP A 24 -0.69 -2.35 -5.52
N THR A 25 -1.20 -3.45 -6.08
CA THR A 25 -1.13 -3.69 -7.53
C THR A 25 -1.95 -2.63 -8.27
N TYR A 26 -3.18 -2.38 -7.81
CA TYR A 26 -4.05 -1.39 -8.44
C TYR A 26 -3.45 0.02 -8.38
N THR A 27 -3.07 0.50 -7.20
CA THR A 27 -2.56 1.86 -7.02
C THR A 27 -1.22 2.08 -7.70
N GLY A 28 -0.33 1.08 -7.70
CA GLY A 28 0.96 1.16 -8.38
C GLY A 28 0.82 1.09 -9.90
N MET A 29 -0.01 0.17 -10.42
CA MET A 29 -0.25 0.05 -11.86
C MET A 29 -0.97 1.27 -12.43
N ASP A 30 -1.98 1.81 -11.75
CA ASP A 30 -2.70 3.01 -12.19
C ASP A 30 -1.73 4.18 -12.37
N LYS A 31 -0.81 4.37 -11.42
CA LYS A 31 0.21 5.42 -11.49
C LYS A 31 1.22 5.23 -12.62
N LEU A 32 1.53 4.00 -13.02
CA LEU A 32 2.42 3.75 -14.15
C LEU A 32 1.70 3.89 -15.49
N VAL A 33 0.46 3.40 -15.59
CA VAL A 33 -0.34 3.46 -16.82
C VAL A 33 -0.72 4.91 -17.13
N ARG A 34 -1.06 5.71 -16.11
CA ARG A 34 -1.43 7.12 -16.24
C ARG A 34 -0.34 8.05 -15.71
N PHE A 35 0.91 7.73 -16.05
CA PHE A 35 2.09 8.38 -15.44
C PHE A 35 2.07 9.92 -15.51
N GLU A 36 1.68 10.52 -16.63
CA GLU A 36 1.61 11.98 -16.75
C GLU A 36 0.60 12.60 -15.78
N ASP A 37 -0.58 12.00 -15.63
CA ASP A 37 -1.62 12.47 -14.71
C ASP A 37 -1.17 12.29 -13.26
N SER A 38 -0.62 11.13 -12.92
CA SER A 38 -0.12 10.85 -11.58
C SER A 38 1.05 11.76 -11.19
N ARG A 39 1.99 12.02 -12.12
CA ARG A 39 3.08 12.98 -11.91
C ARG A 39 2.55 14.39 -11.69
N LYS A 40 1.55 14.85 -12.45
CA LYS A 40 0.88 16.14 -12.19
C LYS A 40 0.21 16.15 -10.82
N ALA A 41 -0.44 15.06 -10.40
CA ALA A 41 -1.05 14.94 -9.09
C ALA A 41 -0.03 15.01 -7.94
N PHE A 42 1.17 14.44 -8.13
CA PHE A 42 2.29 14.60 -7.19
C PHE A 42 2.78 16.05 -7.10
N HIS A 43 2.96 16.73 -8.23
CA HIS A 43 3.34 18.16 -8.24
C HIS A 43 2.26 19.09 -7.69
N ASN A 44 1.00 18.65 -7.67
CA ASN A 44 -0.07 19.38 -7.01
C ASN A 44 -0.18 19.10 -5.50
N GLN A 45 0.68 18.25 -4.92
CA GLN A 45 0.77 18.08 -3.47
C GLN A 45 1.43 19.30 -2.80
N THR A 46 1.48 19.32 -1.47
CA THR A 46 2.11 20.40 -0.69
C THR A 46 3.62 20.20 -0.51
N PHE A 47 4.23 19.29 -1.27
CA PHE A 47 5.66 18.97 -1.25
C PHE A 47 6.48 19.91 -2.16
N PRO A 48 7.79 20.08 -1.90
CA PRO A 48 8.71 20.68 -2.86
C PRO A 48 8.70 19.93 -4.20
N SER A 49 8.93 20.65 -5.30
CA SER A 49 8.83 20.09 -6.66
C SER A 49 9.81 18.93 -6.89
N GLU A 50 11.02 19.00 -6.30
CA GLU A 50 12.04 17.96 -6.37
C GLU A 50 11.57 16.67 -5.67
N LEU A 51 10.88 16.82 -4.52
CA LEU A 51 10.32 15.68 -3.80
C LEU A 51 9.12 15.10 -4.56
N ALA A 52 8.24 15.94 -5.10
CA ALA A 52 7.13 15.50 -5.94
C ALA A 52 7.62 14.68 -7.15
N GLU A 53 8.70 15.12 -7.80
CA GLU A 53 9.32 14.40 -8.90
C GLU A 53 9.83 13.04 -8.46
N LEU A 54 10.62 12.99 -7.40
CA LEU A 54 11.18 11.74 -6.86
C LEU A 54 10.06 10.76 -6.47
N LEU A 55 9.02 11.23 -5.79
CA LEU A 55 7.88 10.41 -5.36
C LEU A 55 7.08 9.87 -6.55
N SER A 56 6.98 10.61 -7.66
CA SER A 56 6.26 10.17 -8.85
C SER A 56 6.82 8.88 -9.47
N TYR A 57 8.14 8.64 -9.32
CA TYR A 57 8.79 7.41 -9.77
C TYR A 57 8.89 6.36 -8.66
N THR A 58 9.24 6.78 -7.45
CA THR A 58 9.56 5.85 -6.36
C THR A 58 8.32 5.22 -5.74
N ILE A 59 7.24 5.97 -5.56
CA ILE A 59 6.01 5.45 -4.93
C ILE A 59 5.41 4.30 -5.75
N PRO A 60 5.15 4.42 -7.07
CA PRO A 60 4.61 3.30 -7.84
C PRO A 60 5.51 2.06 -7.81
N GLY A 61 6.83 2.27 -7.85
CA GLY A 61 7.81 1.19 -7.76
C GLY A 61 7.75 0.45 -6.41
N VAL A 62 7.66 1.18 -5.30
CA VAL A 62 7.54 0.60 -3.96
C VAL A 62 6.20 -0.11 -3.78
N GLU A 63 5.10 0.46 -4.27
CA GLU A 63 3.77 -0.17 -4.23
C GLU A 63 3.79 -1.54 -4.92
N LEU A 64 4.31 -1.62 -6.15
CA LEU A 64 4.42 -2.89 -6.89
C LEU A 64 5.41 -3.87 -6.25
N LEU A 65 6.51 -3.38 -5.69
CA LEU A 65 7.44 -4.22 -4.93
C LEU A 65 6.73 -4.86 -3.73
N ILE A 66 5.95 -4.09 -2.97
CA ILE A 66 5.19 -4.62 -1.82
C ILE A 66 4.17 -5.66 -2.29
N ALA A 67 3.47 -5.43 -3.40
CA ALA A 67 2.55 -6.40 -3.99
C ALA A 67 3.26 -7.73 -4.34
N LEU A 68 4.45 -7.65 -4.94
CA LEU A 68 5.27 -8.83 -5.26
C LEU A 68 5.74 -9.55 -3.99
N LEU A 69 6.18 -8.83 -2.96
CA LEU A 69 6.60 -9.42 -1.68
C LEU A 69 5.45 -10.17 -1.00
N LEU A 70 4.23 -9.64 -1.05
CA LEU A 70 3.04 -10.27 -0.47
C LEU A 70 2.61 -11.55 -1.22
N LEU A 71 2.91 -11.65 -2.51
CA LEU A 71 2.52 -12.77 -3.37
C LEU A 71 3.18 -14.09 -2.91
N PHE A 72 4.48 -14.06 -2.63
CA PHE A 72 5.23 -15.27 -2.26
C PHE A 72 5.26 -15.47 -0.74
N SER A 73 4.99 -16.70 -0.29
CA SER A 73 4.93 -17.03 1.14
C SER A 73 6.24 -16.76 1.88
N VAL A 74 7.38 -16.91 1.20
CA VAL A 74 8.72 -16.72 1.78
C VAL A 74 9.00 -15.25 2.07
N THR A 75 8.48 -14.34 1.24
CA THR A 75 8.71 -12.88 1.36
C THR A 75 7.54 -12.14 2.02
N ARG A 76 6.43 -12.84 2.29
CA ARG A 76 5.17 -12.21 2.70
C ARG A 76 5.29 -11.40 3.99
N TRP A 77 6.11 -11.83 4.92
CA TRP A 77 6.39 -11.08 6.14
C TRP A 77 6.92 -9.67 5.82
N TRP A 78 7.90 -9.57 4.92
CA TRP A 78 8.44 -8.30 4.44
C TRP A 78 7.41 -7.47 3.68
N GLY A 79 6.52 -8.11 2.92
CA GLY A 79 5.40 -7.45 2.26
C GLY A 79 4.42 -6.81 3.25
N TYR A 80 4.09 -7.51 4.35
CA TYR A 80 3.23 -6.95 5.39
C TYR A 80 3.93 -5.82 6.16
N LEU A 81 5.21 -5.98 6.50
CA LEU A 81 5.99 -4.93 7.16
C LEU A 81 6.05 -3.67 6.29
N GLY A 82 6.41 -3.82 5.01
CA GLY A 82 6.45 -2.73 4.04
C GLY A 82 5.09 -2.05 3.89
N SER A 83 4.00 -2.84 3.86
CA SER A 83 2.64 -2.29 3.80
C SER A 83 2.33 -1.41 5.01
N VAL A 84 2.60 -1.89 6.23
CA VAL A 84 2.32 -1.15 7.46
C VAL A 84 3.13 0.15 7.52
N LEU A 85 4.43 0.09 7.17
CA LEU A 85 5.29 1.27 7.19
C LEU A 85 4.84 2.31 6.17
N LEU A 86 4.59 1.91 4.92
CA LEU A 86 4.18 2.84 3.87
C LEU A 86 2.78 3.43 4.14
N LEU A 87 1.82 2.60 4.56
CA LEU A 87 0.49 3.09 4.92
C LEU A 87 0.53 4.02 6.13
N THR A 88 1.45 3.83 7.07
CA THR A 88 1.64 4.75 8.19
C THR A 88 2.09 6.13 7.70
N VAL A 89 3.02 6.19 6.74
CA VAL A 89 3.41 7.47 6.11
C VAL A 89 2.22 8.10 5.39
N PHE A 90 1.47 7.32 4.61
CA PHE A 90 0.31 7.81 3.86
C PHE A 90 -0.81 8.31 4.77
N ILE A 91 -1.18 7.56 5.81
CA ILE A 91 -2.24 7.95 6.73
C ILE A 91 -1.85 9.19 7.54
N THR A 92 -0.58 9.35 7.91
CA THR A 92 -0.10 10.58 8.55
C THR A 92 -0.27 11.79 7.63
N TYR A 93 0.16 11.69 6.36
CA TYR A 93 0.00 12.77 5.39
C TYR A 93 -1.48 13.10 5.10
N VAL A 94 -2.30 12.08 4.85
CA VAL A 94 -3.76 12.21 4.67
C VAL A 94 -4.41 12.85 5.89
N GLY A 95 -4.02 12.43 7.10
CA GLY A 95 -4.52 12.99 8.36
C GLY A 95 -4.20 14.47 8.51
N LEU A 96 -2.97 14.89 8.17
CA LEU A 96 -2.57 16.30 8.18
C LEU A 96 -3.41 17.15 7.21
N ILE A 97 -3.71 16.62 6.02
CA ILE A 97 -4.62 17.29 5.07
C ILE A 97 -6.03 17.38 5.65
N TRP A 98 -6.54 16.27 6.19
CA TRP A 98 -7.91 16.19 6.70
C TRP A 98 -8.17 17.17 7.86
N VAL A 99 -7.21 17.36 8.76
CA VAL A 99 -7.31 18.34 9.86
C VAL A 99 -7.01 19.78 9.44
N GLY A 100 -6.71 20.03 8.17
CA GLY A 100 -6.45 21.36 7.63
C GLY A 100 -5.09 21.94 8.00
N ALA A 101 -4.06 21.12 8.18
CA ALA A 101 -2.71 21.57 8.54
C ALA A 101 -1.98 22.34 7.41
N PHE A 102 -2.54 22.37 6.20
CA PHE A 102 -1.94 22.99 5.02
C PHE A 102 -2.79 24.18 4.51
N PRO A 103 -2.16 25.19 3.86
CA PRO A 103 -2.85 26.39 3.38
C PRO A 103 -3.82 26.13 2.21
N ARG A 104 -3.74 24.96 1.57
CA ARG A 104 -4.65 24.49 0.53
C ARG A 104 -4.85 22.98 0.61
N VAL A 105 -5.98 22.51 0.11
CA VAL A 105 -6.25 21.08 -0.04
C VAL A 105 -5.75 20.63 -1.42
N PRO A 106 -4.79 19.69 -1.52
CA PRO A 106 -4.30 19.20 -2.80
C PRO A 106 -5.34 18.28 -3.48
N CYS A 107 -5.14 17.95 -4.75
CA CYS A 107 -5.89 16.87 -5.38
C CYS A 107 -5.40 15.52 -4.86
N ASN A 108 -6.24 14.49 -4.97
CA ASN A 108 -5.82 13.14 -4.64
C ASN A 108 -4.97 12.53 -5.77
N CYS A 109 -4.08 11.60 -5.46
CA CYS A 109 -3.17 10.93 -6.40
C CYS A 109 -3.44 9.42 -6.50
N ALA A 110 -4.67 8.99 -6.16
CA ALA A 110 -5.05 7.59 -6.01
C ALA A 110 -5.85 7.02 -7.21
N GLY A 111 -5.77 7.63 -8.40
CA GLY A 111 -6.38 7.07 -9.61
C GLY A 111 -7.91 7.11 -9.57
N ILE A 112 -8.58 5.98 -9.79
CA ILE A 112 -10.06 5.90 -9.70
C ILE A 112 -10.54 6.17 -8.27
N LEU A 113 -9.67 5.97 -7.26
CA LEU A 113 -9.95 6.33 -5.88
C LEU A 113 -9.88 7.85 -5.65
N GLU A 114 -9.52 8.68 -6.64
CA GLU A 114 -9.58 10.14 -6.53
C GLU A 114 -10.96 10.67 -6.12
N SER A 115 -12.02 9.90 -6.37
CA SER A 115 -13.39 10.22 -5.97
C SER A 115 -13.64 10.11 -4.46
N LEU A 116 -12.80 9.41 -3.71
CA LEU A 116 -12.90 9.30 -2.26
C LEU A 116 -12.36 10.59 -1.60
N GLY A 117 -13.12 11.11 -0.63
CA GLY A 117 -12.65 12.21 0.22
C GLY A 117 -11.46 11.80 1.09
N TRP A 118 -10.86 12.79 1.76
CA TRP A 118 -9.69 12.58 2.62
C TRP A 118 -10.01 11.71 3.85
N ALA A 119 -11.23 11.82 4.39
CA ALA A 119 -11.68 10.99 5.51
C ALA A 119 -11.81 9.51 5.10
N GLU A 120 -12.37 9.25 3.93
CA GLU A 120 -12.53 7.91 3.38
C GLU A 120 -11.16 7.26 3.11
N HIS A 121 -10.21 8.02 2.55
CA HIS A 121 -8.82 7.55 2.39
C HIS A 121 -8.15 7.24 3.73
N PHE A 122 -8.37 8.07 4.75
CA PHE A 122 -7.83 7.84 6.08
C PHE A 122 -8.31 6.50 6.64
N TRP A 123 -9.62 6.25 6.60
CA TRP A 123 -10.21 5.00 7.07
C TRP A 123 -9.77 3.79 6.26
N MET A 124 -9.70 3.90 4.93
CA MET A 124 -9.16 2.85 4.06
C MET A 124 -7.73 2.48 4.46
N ASN A 125 -6.86 3.47 4.63
CA ASN A 125 -5.48 3.23 5.05
C ASN A 125 -5.42 2.58 6.43
N LEU A 126 -6.26 3.03 7.38
CA LEU A 126 -6.31 2.46 8.73
C LEU A 126 -6.72 0.98 8.71
N ILE A 127 -7.72 0.63 7.91
CA ILE A 127 -8.15 -0.76 7.71
C ILE A 127 -7.01 -1.60 7.11
N CYS A 128 -6.33 -1.07 6.08
CA CYS A 128 -5.20 -1.76 5.45
C CYS A 128 -4.03 -1.96 6.43
N ILE A 129 -3.75 -0.99 7.32
CA ILE A 129 -2.76 -1.13 8.40
C ILE A 129 -3.17 -2.27 9.33
N GLY A 130 -4.44 -2.32 9.74
CA GLY A 130 -4.97 -3.40 10.59
C GLY A 130 -4.76 -4.78 9.96
N ILE A 131 -5.04 -4.92 8.67
CA ILE A 131 -4.78 -6.15 7.91
C ILE A 131 -3.29 -6.48 7.86
N GLY A 132 -2.43 -5.49 7.64
CA GLY A 132 -0.98 -5.66 7.64
C GLY A 132 -0.43 -6.16 8.98
N VAL A 133 -0.91 -5.58 10.09
CA VAL A 133 -0.53 -5.99 11.45
C VAL A 133 -1.02 -7.41 11.75
N LEU A 134 -2.26 -7.77 11.37
CA LEU A 134 -2.74 -9.14 11.50
C LEU A 134 -1.90 -10.12 10.66
N GLY A 135 -1.55 -9.73 9.44
CA GLY A 135 -0.66 -10.48 8.56
C GLY A 135 0.71 -10.76 9.20
N LEU A 136 1.35 -9.74 9.77
CA LEU A 136 2.63 -9.88 10.48
C LEU A 136 2.55 -10.88 11.63
N ARG A 137 1.51 -10.78 12.47
CA ARG A 137 1.31 -11.70 13.60
C ARG A 137 1.14 -13.14 13.13
N LEU A 138 0.36 -13.34 12.06
CA LEU A 138 0.13 -14.68 11.50
C LEU A 138 1.39 -15.28 10.88
N GLU A 139 2.26 -14.48 10.25
CA GLU A 139 3.53 -14.98 9.71
C GLU A 139 4.55 -15.26 10.83
N ASN A 140 4.65 -14.42 11.87
CA ASN A 140 5.51 -14.68 13.04
C ASN A 140 5.17 -16.01 13.72
N SER A 141 3.88 -16.25 14.00
CA SER A 141 3.47 -17.52 14.65
C SER A 141 3.73 -18.76 13.78
N LYS A 142 3.95 -18.62 12.46
CA LYS A 142 4.39 -19.73 11.61
C LYS A 142 5.89 -19.94 11.74
N ILE A 143 6.68 -18.87 11.76
CA ILE A 143 8.15 -18.93 11.92
C ILE A 143 8.48 -19.60 13.26
N GLU A 144 7.85 -19.17 14.35
CA GLU A 144 8.03 -19.77 15.69
C GLU A 144 7.70 -21.28 15.71
N LYS A 145 6.71 -21.74 14.93
CA LYS A 145 6.36 -23.17 14.83
C LYS A 145 7.30 -23.98 13.94
N LEU A 146 8.12 -23.33 13.12
CA LEU A 146 9.13 -24.00 12.31
C LEU A 146 10.45 -24.14 13.07
N GLU A 147 10.69 -23.29 14.06
CA GLU A 147 11.89 -23.29 14.91
C GLU A 147 11.79 -24.24 16.12
N ASN A 148 10.58 -24.60 16.55
CA ASN A 148 10.30 -25.55 17.63
C ASN A 148 9.87 -26.93 17.10
#